data_AF-A0A2E3VZ50-F1
#
_entry.id   AF-A0A2E3VZ50-F1
#
_cell.length_a   1.000
_cell.length_b   1.000
_cell.length_c   1.000
_cell.angle_alpha   90.00
_cell.angle_beta   90.00
_cell.angle_gamma   90.00
#
_symmetry.space_group_name_H-M   'P 1'
#
loop_
_entity.id
_entity.type
_entity.pdbx_description
1 polymer ?
#
loop_
_entity_poly.entity_id
_entity_poly.type
_entity_poly.pdbx_seq_one_letter_code
_entity_poly.pdbx_strand_id
1 'polypeptide(L)'
;MFKRKKLNKMPKLNLIPILDAIFIFIFFLLMSAQFLDIYEIGSDAPITTTVSQPKPDKEPLNLTLEISKQNVVVKTGLDGKVFKRVKTDNLQALNDALIELKNKHPEENSAILKPNSNYEYHKIVKVIDHTREVLKADVFVTAVDEKKRRYPSKVLFDKIIFETQN
;
A
#
# COMPACT_ATOMS: atom_id res chain seq x y z
N MET A 1 -62.14 -57.96 -13.95
CA MET A 1 -60.91 -57.88 -14.77
C MET A 1 -59.99 -56.81 -14.18
N PHE A 2 -59.00 -57.21 -13.37
CA PHE A 2 -58.12 -56.27 -12.66
C PHE A 2 -56.97 -55.79 -13.58
N LYS A 3 -56.94 -54.50 -13.90
CA LYS A 3 -55.83 -53.86 -14.65
C LYS A 3 -54.60 -53.72 -13.76
N ARG A 4 -53.51 -54.41 -14.11
CA ARG A 4 -52.18 -54.21 -13.50
C ARG A 4 -51.65 -52.81 -13.85
N LYS A 5 -51.42 -51.96 -12.84
CA LYS A 5 -50.64 -50.72 -12.96
C LYS A 5 -49.18 -51.09 -13.26
N LYS A 6 -48.63 -50.63 -14.38
CA LYS A 6 -47.18 -50.74 -14.66
C LYS A 6 -46.42 -49.85 -13.69
N LEU A 7 -45.40 -50.39 -13.02
CA LEU A 7 -44.45 -49.59 -12.25
C LEU A 7 -43.61 -48.74 -13.22
N ASN A 8 -43.69 -47.41 -13.07
CA ASN A 8 -42.81 -46.49 -13.79
C ASN A 8 -41.37 -46.68 -13.28
N LYS A 9 -40.44 -46.96 -14.20
CA LYS A 9 -39.01 -46.96 -13.88
C LYS A 9 -38.58 -45.53 -13.56
N MET A 10 -37.80 -45.36 -12.49
CA MET A 10 -37.26 -44.05 -12.11
C MET A 10 -36.49 -43.44 -13.30
N PRO A 11 -36.73 -42.17 -13.64
CA PRO A 11 -36.00 -41.48 -14.70
C PRO A 11 -34.51 -41.41 -14.34
N LYS A 12 -33.64 -41.68 -15.30
CA LYS A 12 -32.18 -41.56 -15.12
C LYS A 12 -31.81 -40.10 -14.91
N LEU A 13 -30.92 -39.83 -13.95
CA LEU A 13 -30.42 -38.49 -13.67
C LEU A 13 -29.62 -37.96 -14.88
N ASN A 14 -29.95 -36.75 -15.34
CA ASN A 14 -29.19 -36.09 -16.39
C ASN A 14 -27.95 -35.42 -15.79
N LEU A 15 -26.76 -35.94 -16.12
CA LEU A 15 -25.48 -35.44 -15.59
C LEU A 15 -24.94 -34.24 -16.39
N ILE A 16 -25.46 -33.97 -17.58
CA ILE A 16 -24.99 -32.88 -18.45
C ILE A 16 -25.12 -31.50 -17.76
N PRO A 17 -26.28 -31.14 -17.15
CA PRO A 17 -26.42 -29.86 -16.45
C PRO A 17 -25.57 -29.78 -15.18
N ILE A 18 -25.33 -30.92 -14.53
CA ILE A 18 -24.53 -31.00 -13.30
C ILE A 18 -23.06 -30.76 -13.63
N LEU A 19 -22.56 -31.37 -14.71
CA LEU A 19 -21.19 -31.17 -15.18
C LEU A 19 -20.96 -29.72 -15.61
N ASP A 20 -21.90 -29.12 -16.33
CA ASP A 20 -21.82 -27.72 -16.78
C ASP A 20 -21.72 -26.74 -15.58
N ALA A 21 -22.55 -26.93 -14.55
CA ALA A 21 -22.49 -26.15 -13.32
C ALA A 21 -21.16 -26.32 -12.56
N ILE A 22 -20.67 -27.57 -12.44
CA ILE A 22 -19.39 -27.85 -11.77
C ILE A 22 -18.23 -27.22 -12.55
N PHE A 23 -18.26 -27.28 -13.88
CA PHE A 23 -17.23 -26.71 -14.73
C PHE A 23 -17.14 -25.20 -14.54
N ILE A 24 -18.28 -24.49 -14.58
CA ILE A 24 -18.35 -23.04 -14.32
C ILE A 24 -17.83 -22.71 -12.91
N PHE A 25 -18.17 -23.52 -11.90
CA PHE A 25 -17.66 -23.30 -10.53
C PHE A 25 -16.15 -23.46 -10.42
N ILE A 26 -15.54 -24.42 -11.14
CA ILE A 26 -14.09 -24.59 -11.15
C ILE A 26 -13.40 -23.36 -11.75
N PHE A 27 -13.89 -22.84 -12.88
CA PHE A 27 -13.36 -21.58 -13.44
C PHE A 27 -13.52 -20.41 -12.48
N PHE A 28 -14.68 -20.29 -11.84
CA PHE A 28 -14.93 -19.24 -10.87
C PHE A 28 -13.99 -19.32 -9.66
N LEU A 29 -13.77 -20.54 -9.12
CA LEU A 29 -12.86 -20.76 -8.00
C LEU A 29 -11.41 -20.45 -8.37
N LEU A 30 -10.95 -20.91 -9.53
CA LEU A 30 -9.60 -20.59 -10.05
C LEU A 30 -9.44 -19.08 -10.26
N MET A 31 -10.46 -18.42 -10.82
CA MET A 31 -10.50 -16.98 -11.03
C MET A 31 -10.55 -16.21 -9.70
N SER A 32 -11.20 -16.73 -8.66
CA SER A 32 -11.21 -16.11 -7.33
C SER A 32 -9.88 -16.24 -6.59
N ALA A 33 -9.16 -17.35 -6.79
CA ALA A 33 -7.91 -17.62 -6.09
C ALA A 33 -6.80 -16.61 -6.48
N GLN A 34 -6.83 -16.09 -7.70
CA GLN A 34 -5.87 -15.10 -8.17
C GLN A 34 -6.01 -13.74 -7.46
N PHE A 35 -7.14 -13.46 -6.80
CA PHE A 35 -7.37 -12.20 -6.07
C PHE A 35 -6.86 -12.21 -4.63
N LEU A 36 -6.43 -13.37 -4.09
CA LEU A 36 -5.92 -13.45 -2.72
C LEU A 36 -4.55 -12.78 -2.55
N ASP A 37 -3.83 -12.54 -3.65
CA ASP A 37 -2.50 -11.92 -3.64
C ASP A 37 -2.51 -10.40 -3.85
N ILE A 38 -3.68 -9.78 -4.00
CA ILE A 38 -3.79 -8.32 -4.02
C ILE A 38 -3.85 -7.84 -2.58
N TYR A 39 -2.68 -7.73 -1.94
CA TYR A 39 -2.54 -6.90 -0.75
C TYR A 39 -2.89 -5.47 -1.15
N GLU A 40 -4.09 -5.06 -0.79
CA GLU A 40 -4.59 -3.70 -0.95
C GLU A 40 -3.69 -2.78 -0.11
N ILE A 41 -2.65 -2.21 -0.74
CA ILE A 41 -2.00 -1.06 -0.13
C ILE A 41 -3.04 0.04 -0.19
N GLY A 42 -3.56 0.44 0.96
CA GLY A 42 -4.34 1.66 1.13
C GLY A 42 -3.47 2.87 0.76
N SER A 43 -3.20 3.04 -0.52
CA SER A 43 -2.74 4.27 -1.11
C SER A 43 -4.01 5.04 -1.41
N ASP A 44 -4.27 6.09 -0.65
CA ASP A 44 -5.24 7.09 -1.06
C ASP A 44 -4.80 7.55 -2.45
N ALA A 45 -5.54 7.12 -3.48
CA ALA A 45 -5.37 7.64 -4.82
C ALA A 45 -5.46 9.17 -4.73
N PRO A 46 -4.60 9.92 -5.42
CA PRO A 46 -4.61 11.36 -5.30
C PRO A 46 -5.99 11.87 -5.69
N ILE A 47 -6.73 12.38 -4.70
CA ILE A 47 -7.94 13.15 -4.95
C ILE A 47 -7.46 14.34 -5.77
N THR A 48 -7.87 14.41 -7.04
CA THR A 48 -7.62 15.57 -7.88
C THR A 48 -8.28 16.77 -7.21
N THR A 49 -7.51 17.55 -6.46
CA THR A 49 -8.03 18.72 -5.74
C THR A 49 -8.30 19.84 -6.75
N THR A 50 -9.45 19.80 -7.42
CA THR A 50 -10.01 20.97 -8.10
C THR A 50 -10.76 21.83 -7.09
N VAL A 51 -10.09 22.33 -6.04
CA VAL A 51 -10.62 23.40 -5.20
C VAL A 51 -9.47 24.26 -4.71
N SER A 52 -9.55 25.55 -5.03
CA SER A 52 -8.71 26.65 -4.58
C SER A 52 -8.34 26.54 -3.09
N GLN A 53 -7.20 25.93 -2.77
CA GLN A 53 -6.58 26.01 -1.45
C GLN A 53 -5.57 27.17 -1.46
N PRO A 54 -5.57 28.04 -0.42
CA PRO A 54 -4.55 29.07 -0.29
C PRO A 54 -3.18 28.40 -0.32
N LYS A 55 -2.27 28.91 -1.16
CA LYS A 55 -0.91 28.39 -1.27
C LYS A 55 -0.33 28.25 0.15
N PRO A 56 0.16 27.08 0.55
CA PRO A 56 0.82 26.96 1.84
C PRO A 56 2.01 27.92 1.87
N ASP A 57 2.12 28.73 2.92
CA ASP A 57 3.21 29.71 3.12
C ASP A 57 4.61 29.06 3.21
N LYS A 58 4.67 27.73 3.26
CA LYS A 58 5.90 26.94 3.27
C LYS A 58 5.88 25.97 2.12
N GLU A 59 7.01 25.87 1.42
CA GLU A 59 7.21 24.84 0.41
C GLU A 59 7.06 23.46 1.05
N PRO A 60 6.25 22.57 0.46
CA PRO A 60 6.04 21.23 1.00
C PRO A 60 7.35 20.44 0.96
N LEU A 61 7.61 19.63 1.99
CA LEU A 61 8.83 18.82 2.08
C LEU A 61 8.99 17.88 0.88
N ASN A 62 7.88 17.48 0.24
CA ASN A 62 7.84 16.59 -0.92
C ASN A 62 8.82 15.41 -0.77
N LEU A 63 8.67 14.70 0.35
CA LEU A 63 9.51 13.55 0.65
C LEU A 63 9.31 12.50 -0.43
N THR A 64 10.38 12.14 -1.13
CA THR A 64 10.36 11.12 -2.18
C THR A 64 11.35 10.01 -1.83
N LEU A 65 10.87 8.78 -1.83
CA LEU A 65 11.63 7.57 -1.53
C LEU A 65 11.79 6.78 -2.83
N GLU A 66 12.97 6.88 -3.43
CA GLU A 66 13.32 6.10 -4.62
C GLU A 66 13.94 4.77 -4.19
N ILE A 67 13.23 3.68 -4.48
CA ILE A 67 13.62 2.34 -4.08
C ILE A 67 14.30 1.64 -5.25
N SER A 68 15.58 1.35 -5.10
CA SER A 68 16.40 0.56 -6.03
C SER A 68 16.78 -0.78 -5.41
N LYS A 69 17.26 -1.73 -6.23
CA LYS A 69 17.61 -3.10 -5.79
C LYS A 69 18.55 -3.16 -4.58
N GLN A 70 19.53 -2.27 -4.50
CA GLN A 70 20.53 -2.25 -3.43
C GLN A 70 20.42 -1.06 -2.47
N ASN A 71 19.68 -0.02 -2.84
CA ASN A 71 19.64 1.23 -2.09
C ASN A 71 18.27 1.90 -2.14
N VAL A 72 17.90 2.56 -1.05
CA VAL A 72 16.79 3.51 -0.96
C VAL A 72 17.37 4.93 -0.91
N VAL A 73 16.94 5.78 -1.82
CA VAL A 73 17.35 7.18 -1.89
C VAL A 73 16.22 8.05 -1.35
N VAL A 74 16.51 8.78 -0.28
CA VAL A 74 15.62 9.76 0.34
C VAL A 74 15.88 11.11 -0.32
N LYS A 75 14.87 11.65 -1.01
CA LYS A 75 14.89 12.97 -1.65
C LYS A 75 13.88 13.89 -0.99
N THR A 76 14.17 15.19 -0.99
CA THR A 76 13.33 16.23 -0.41
C THR A 76 13.24 17.42 -1.35
N GLY A 77 12.10 18.11 -1.34
CA GLY A 77 11.82 19.29 -2.14
C GLY A 77 11.45 18.96 -3.59
N LEU A 78 10.89 19.95 -4.27
CA LEU A 78 10.53 19.87 -5.70
C LEU A 78 11.74 19.59 -6.60
N ASP A 79 12.91 20.10 -6.21
CA ASP A 79 14.17 19.93 -6.95
C ASP A 79 14.77 18.52 -6.81
N GLY A 80 14.17 17.65 -5.99
CA GLY A 80 14.62 16.27 -5.81
C GLY A 80 15.98 16.16 -5.14
N LYS A 81 16.31 17.07 -4.22
CA LYS A 81 17.60 17.10 -3.51
C LYS A 81 17.77 15.82 -2.72
N VAL A 82 18.86 15.10 -2.95
CA VAL A 82 19.19 13.88 -2.21
C VAL A 82 19.54 14.25 -0.78
N PHE A 83 18.68 13.85 0.17
CA PHE A 83 18.92 14.01 1.60
C PHE A 83 19.86 12.92 2.11
N LYS A 84 19.56 11.66 1.79
CA LYS A 84 20.38 10.51 2.22
C LYS A 84 20.20 9.32 1.28
N ARG A 85 21.28 8.56 1.10
CA ARG A 85 21.25 7.25 0.46
C ARG A 85 21.48 6.18 1.50
N VAL A 86 20.59 5.22 1.59
CA VAL A 86 20.62 4.12 2.55
C VAL A 86 20.64 2.81 1.79
N LYS A 87 21.41 1.81 2.24
CA LYS A 87 21.36 0.47 1.65
C LYS A 87 20.06 -0.22 2.02
N THR A 88 19.49 -1.01 1.11
CA THR A 88 18.24 -1.74 1.34
C THR A 88 18.29 -2.67 2.56
N ASP A 89 19.46 -3.20 2.90
CA ASP A 89 19.64 -4.08 4.06
C ASP A 89 19.61 -3.33 5.40
N ASN A 90 19.80 -2.01 5.40
CA ASN A 90 19.84 -1.18 6.61
C ASN A 90 18.62 -0.26 6.69
N LEU A 91 17.44 -0.86 6.87
CA LEU A 91 16.17 -0.15 7.02
C LEU A 91 16.11 0.68 8.32
N GLN A 92 16.95 0.36 9.30
CA GLN A 92 17.05 1.15 10.53
C GLN A 92 17.67 2.53 10.29
N ALA A 93 18.70 2.61 9.45
CA ALA A 93 19.30 3.88 9.05
C ALA A 93 18.37 4.75 8.19
N LEU A 94 17.39 4.13 7.51
CA LEU A 94 16.30 4.82 6.82
C LEU A 94 15.34 5.44 7.85
N ASN A 95 14.86 4.66 8.81
CA ASN A 95 13.97 5.15 9.87
C ASN A 95 14.60 6.33 10.63
N ASP A 96 15.89 6.25 10.97
CA ASP A 96 16.62 7.34 11.62
C ASP A 96 16.66 8.64 10.79
N ALA A 97 16.82 8.53 9.48
CA ALA A 97 16.78 9.68 8.59
C ALA A 97 15.38 10.29 8.49
N LEU A 98 14.34 9.44 8.50
CA LEU A 98 12.95 9.88 8.47
C LEU A 98 12.53 10.55 9.78
N ILE A 99 13.01 10.07 10.93
CA ILE A 99 12.82 10.70 12.24
C ILE A 99 13.41 12.12 12.25
N GLU A 100 14.63 12.28 11.72
CA GLU A 100 15.28 13.58 11.63
C GLU A 100 14.48 14.55 10.75
N LEU A 101 14.00 14.07 9.59
CA LEU A 101 13.17 14.86 8.68
C LEU A 101 11.83 15.24 9.31
N LYS A 102 11.16 14.31 9.99
CA LYS A 102 9.88 14.57 10.67
C LYS A 102 10.01 15.61 11.78
N ASN A 103 11.09 15.57 12.55
CA ASN A 103 11.34 16.56 13.60
C ASN A 103 11.60 17.96 13.03
N LYS A 104 12.23 18.06 11.85
CA LYS A 104 12.41 19.33 11.13
C LYS A 104 11.12 19.84 10.49
N HIS A 105 10.27 18.92 10.02
CA HIS A 105 8.99 19.24 9.38
C HIS A 105 7.80 18.51 10.05
N PRO A 106 7.38 18.93 11.26
CA PRO A 106 6.31 18.27 12.02
C PRO A 106 4.91 18.31 11.36
N GLU A 107 4.70 19.26 10.45
CA GLU A 107 3.44 19.49 9.74
C GLU A 107 3.26 18.51 8.55
N GLU A 108 4.33 17.85 8.12
CA GLU A 108 4.35 17.01 6.92
C GLU A 108 4.10 15.55 7.25
N ASN A 109 3.07 14.97 6.65
CA ASN A 109 2.61 13.59 6.91
C ASN A 109 2.68 12.70 5.67
N SER A 110 2.99 13.25 4.49
CA SER A 110 3.02 12.52 3.23
C SER A 110 4.43 12.13 2.80
N ALA A 111 4.54 10.96 2.17
CA ALA A 111 5.72 10.50 1.48
C ALA A 111 5.36 9.88 0.13
N ILE A 112 6.12 10.21 -0.91
CA ILE A 112 5.98 9.65 -2.25
C ILE A 112 6.93 8.45 -2.36
N LEU A 113 6.41 7.30 -2.74
CA LEU A 113 7.16 6.07 -2.95
C LEU A 113 7.34 5.82 -4.44
N LYS A 114 8.59 5.76 -4.89
CA LYS A 114 8.99 5.50 -6.28
C LYS A 114 9.78 4.19 -6.36
N PRO A 115 9.12 3.03 -6.48
CA PRO A 115 9.81 1.78 -6.73
C PRO A 115 10.31 1.68 -8.17
N ASN A 116 11.51 1.12 -8.36
CA ASN A 116 11.99 0.76 -9.69
C ASN A 116 11.26 -0.51 -10.20
N SER A 117 11.02 -0.62 -11.50
CA SER A 117 10.13 -1.59 -12.18
C SER A 117 10.46 -3.08 -11.97
N ASN A 118 11.57 -3.41 -11.30
CA ASN A 118 12.01 -4.78 -11.03
C ASN A 118 12.32 -5.02 -9.55
N TYR A 119 11.51 -4.44 -8.67
CA TYR A 119 11.65 -4.58 -7.23
C TYR A 119 10.56 -5.49 -6.65
N GLU A 120 10.96 -6.43 -5.80
CA GLU A 120 10.03 -7.40 -5.20
C GLU A 120 9.01 -6.70 -4.29
N TYR A 121 7.74 -7.00 -4.50
CA TYR A 121 6.61 -6.41 -3.76
C TYR A 121 6.79 -6.49 -2.24
N HIS A 122 7.20 -7.65 -1.71
CA HIS A 122 7.47 -7.84 -0.27
C HIS A 122 8.47 -6.85 0.31
N LYS A 123 9.50 -6.48 -0.48
CA LYS A 123 10.50 -5.51 -0.04
C LYS A 123 9.95 -4.09 -0.05
N ILE A 124 8.97 -3.78 -0.92
CA ILE A 124 8.27 -2.49 -0.93
C ILE A 124 7.47 -2.34 0.35
N VAL A 125 6.69 -3.36 0.72
CA VAL A 125 5.88 -3.38 1.96
C VAL A 125 6.75 -3.15 3.19
N LYS A 126 7.90 -3.83 3.28
CA LYS A 126 8.86 -3.58 4.37
C LYS A 126 9.33 -2.12 4.44
N VAL A 127 9.64 -1.51 3.30
CA VAL A 127 10.05 -0.10 3.27
C VAL A 127 8.91 0.79 3.75
N ILE A 128 7.67 0.51 3.37
CA ILE A 128 6.48 1.25 3.82
C ILE A 128 6.34 1.15 5.34
N ASP A 129 6.42 -0.04 5.91
CA ASP A 129 6.31 -0.23 7.36
C ASP A 129 7.36 0.59 8.12
N HIS A 130 8.60 0.63 7.61
CA HIS A 130 9.68 1.45 8.15
C HIS A 130 9.52 2.96 7.94
N THR A 131 8.61 3.39 7.07
CA THR A 131 8.34 4.82 6.79
C THR A 131 7.16 5.38 7.57
N ARG A 132 6.24 4.50 8.01
CA ARG A 132 5.01 4.89 8.72
C ARG A 132 5.23 5.16 10.19
N GLU A 133 6.08 4.38 10.85
CA GLU A 133 6.23 4.41 12.31
C GLU A 133 7.69 4.43 12.78
N VAL A 134 7.89 5.00 13.96
CA VAL A 134 9.17 4.93 14.69
C VAL A 134 9.28 3.57 15.37
N LEU A 135 10.27 2.78 14.95
CA LEU A 135 10.47 1.43 15.50
C LEU A 135 11.27 1.40 16.80
N LYS A 136 11.96 2.48 17.14
CA LYS A 136 12.72 2.57 18.39
C LYS A 136 11.76 2.85 19.55
N ALA A 137 11.76 1.98 20.56
CA ALA A 137 10.82 2.03 21.68
C ALA A 137 10.81 3.37 22.43
N ASP A 138 11.98 4.01 22.55
CA ASP A 138 12.22 5.22 23.33
C ASP A 138 12.34 6.51 22.48
N VAL A 139 12.03 6.43 21.18
CA VAL A 139 12.12 7.60 20.29
C VAL A 139 10.73 8.06 19.89
N PHE A 140 10.47 9.35 20.07
CA PHE A 140 9.24 10.03 19.66
C PHE A 140 9.57 11.13 18.67
N VAL A 141 8.65 11.36 17.73
CA VAL A 141 8.69 12.49 16.81
C VAL A 141 7.66 13.53 17.19
N THR A 142 7.93 14.78 16.84
CA THR A 142 6.96 15.85 17.06
C THR A 142 5.91 15.80 15.96
N ALA A 143 4.66 15.59 16.33
CA ALA A 143 3.51 15.76 15.44
C ALA A 143 2.73 17.03 15.81
N VAL A 144 2.00 17.56 14.84
CA VAL A 144 1.22 18.78 14.97
C VAL A 144 -0.25 18.48 14.72
N ASP A 145 -1.10 18.87 15.67
CA ASP A 145 -2.57 18.72 15.59
C ASP A 145 -3.19 19.87 14.76
N GLU A 146 -4.47 19.77 14.39
CA GLU A 146 -5.22 20.79 13.61
C GLU A 146 -5.15 22.19 14.24
N LYS A 147 -4.95 22.25 15.56
CA LYS A 147 -4.78 23.49 16.35
C LYS A 147 -3.33 23.96 16.48
N LYS A 148 -2.42 23.45 15.65
CA LYS A 148 -0.96 23.70 15.68
C LYS A 148 -0.26 23.35 17.00
N ARG A 149 -0.84 22.45 17.80
CA ARG A 149 -0.26 22.00 19.06
C ARG A 149 0.73 20.87 18.80
N ARG A 150 1.91 20.95 19.40
CA ARG A 150 2.95 19.92 19.31
C ARG A 150 2.70 18.82 20.33
N TYR A 151 2.71 17.57 19.89
CA TYR A 151 2.61 16.41 20.76
C TYR A 151 3.61 15.31 20.35
N PRO A 152 4.09 14.49 21.29
CA PRO A 152 4.93 13.34 20.96
C PRO A 152 4.08 12.27 20.26
N SER A 153 4.56 11.80 19.11
CA SER A 153 3.94 10.73 18.34
C SER A 153 4.99 9.71 17.92
N LYS A 154 4.53 8.49 17.60
CA LYS A 154 5.35 7.46 16.94
C LYS A 154 5.10 7.41 15.42
N VAL A 155 4.18 8.21 14.91
CA VAL A 155 3.82 8.24 13.48
C VAL A 155 4.74 9.19 12.73
N LEU A 156 5.35 8.69 11.65
CA LEU A 156 6.23 9.42 10.74
C LEU A 156 5.44 9.96 9.55
N PHE A 157 5.31 9.16 8.48
CA PHE A 157 4.59 9.49 7.26
C PHE A 157 3.56 8.40 6.99
N ASP A 158 2.32 8.65 7.44
CA ASP A 158 1.20 7.72 7.31
C ASP A 158 0.61 7.74 5.89
N LYS A 159 0.64 8.90 5.23
CA LYS A 159 0.13 9.10 3.87
C LYS A 159 1.19 8.74 2.84
N ILE A 160 1.16 7.50 2.35
CA ILE A 160 2.06 7.03 1.29
C ILE A 160 1.38 7.14 -0.06
N ILE A 161 1.99 7.91 -0.97
CA ILE A 161 1.55 8.09 -2.35
C ILE A 161 2.46 7.26 -3.26
N PHE A 162 1.90 6.39 -4.09
CA PHE A 162 2.68 5.62 -5.05
C PHE A 162 2.80 6.33 -6.38
N GLU A 163 4.02 6.41 -6.89
CA GLU A 163 4.27 6.85 -8.25
C GLU A 163 5.00 5.74 -9.02
N THR A 164 4.27 5.13 -9.94
CA THR A 164 4.77 4.08 -10.83
C THR A 164 5.51 4.72 -12.00
N GLN A 165 6.72 4.24 -12.29
CA GLN A 165 7.42 4.58 -13.53
C GLN A 165 6.74 3.82 -14.68
N ASN A 166 6.08 4.53 -15.59
CA ASN A 166 5.63 3.99 -16.88
C ASN A 166 6.83 3.63 -17.77
#